data_AF-A0A816D1T3-F1
#
_entry.id   AF-A0A816D1T3-F1
#
_cell.length_a   1.000
_cell.length_b   1.000
_cell.length_c   1.000
_cell.angle_alpha   90.00
_cell.angle_beta   90.00
_cell.angle_gamma   90.00
#
_symmetry.space_group_name_H-M   'P 1'
#
loop_
_entity.id
_entity.type
_entity.pdbx_description
1 polymer ?
#
loop_
_entity_poly.entity_id
_entity_poly.type
_entity_poly.pdbx_seq_one_letter_code
_entity_poly.pdbx_strand_id
1 'polypeptide(L)'
;MVQTRAQQQAIFTEETQRLGDIQIEQTNNNQAQNASLISYRPSQFIMANKIVQTLLAKKLEEAPKFEGKSDENVLKWLKNIGNAFKLAKLDDSTNLALIANYLGGEAEIAKTYSSPAAQQLAAQQLQNRKQGLQESVMHYYNDIHELCEAMDNQMTDQSKLIYLSQGLKLSLHKEVAQKEERLDQSYTHAMQLLESSDNNAPRAPTFINPPQYQQQDPLDRNYYTMTNQQQYRPSGSYYRPQQQ
;
A
#
# COMPACT_ATOMS: atom_id res chain seq x y z
N MET A 1 -41.48 -2.48 -21.71
CA MET A 1 -41.53 -2.23 -20.25
C MET A 1 -40.53 -1.15 -19.95
N VAL A 2 -40.99 0.08 -19.74
CA VAL A 2 -40.14 1.26 -19.52
C VAL A 2 -39.95 1.40 -18.01
N GLN A 3 -38.85 0.84 -17.50
CA GLN A 3 -38.49 0.98 -16.09
C GLN A 3 -37.87 2.36 -15.89
N THR A 4 -38.55 3.17 -15.08
CA THR A 4 -38.37 4.61 -14.96
C THR A 4 -37.06 4.95 -14.24
N ARG A 5 -36.28 5.89 -14.78
CA ARG A 5 -35.03 6.46 -14.20
C ARG A 5 -35.13 6.85 -12.72
N ALA A 6 -36.34 7.12 -12.22
CA ALA A 6 -36.60 7.42 -10.81
C ALA A 6 -36.33 6.23 -9.86
N GLN A 7 -36.51 4.98 -10.32
CA GLN A 7 -36.22 3.80 -9.48
C GLN A 7 -34.71 3.55 -9.32
N GLN A 8 -33.90 3.85 -10.34
CA GLN A 8 -32.45 3.64 -10.26
C GLN A 8 -31.76 4.65 -9.33
N GLN A 9 -32.30 5.87 -9.19
CA GLN A 9 -31.76 6.87 -8.25
C GLN A 9 -32.12 6.57 -6.79
N ALA A 10 -33.28 5.95 -6.53
CA ALA A 10 -33.67 5.54 -5.19
C ALA A 10 -32.76 4.42 -4.64
N ILE A 11 -32.43 3.43 -5.47
CA ILE A 11 -31.56 2.30 -5.10
C ILE A 11 -30.15 2.78 -4.74
N PHE A 12 -29.60 3.75 -5.49
CA PHE A 12 -28.27 4.28 -5.22
C PHE A 12 -28.18 5.07 -3.89
N THR A 13 -29.29 5.66 -3.44
CA THR A 13 -29.29 6.50 -2.23
C THR A 13 -29.37 5.66 -0.95
N GLU A 14 -30.13 4.55 -0.97
CA GLU A 14 -30.20 3.62 0.18
C GLU A 14 -28.89 2.86 0.41
N GLU A 15 -28.13 2.55 -0.64
CA GLU A 15 -26.86 1.83 -0.53
C GLU A 15 -25.76 2.68 0.12
N THR A 16 -25.72 3.99 -0.17
CA THR A 16 -24.81 4.93 0.51
C THR A 16 -25.12 5.12 2.00
N GLN A 17 -26.38 4.94 2.42
CA GLN A 17 -26.74 5.07 3.83
C GLN A 17 -26.32 3.84 4.65
N ARG A 18 -26.41 2.62 4.07
CA ARG A 18 -25.99 1.38 4.74
C ARG A 18 -24.48 1.29 4.95
N LEU A 19 -23.67 1.92 4.09
CA LEU A 19 -22.21 1.95 4.27
C LEU A 19 -21.76 2.90 5.39
N GLY A 20 -22.57 3.89 5.76
CA GLY A 20 -22.30 4.77 6.90
C GLY A 20 -22.48 4.09 8.26
N ASP A 21 -23.46 3.19 8.39
CA ASP A 21 -23.78 2.54 9.67
C ASP A 21 -22.79 1.42 10.05
N ILE A 22 -22.12 0.79 9.07
CA ILE A 22 -21.14 -0.29 9.32
C ILE A 22 -19.84 0.25 9.96
N GLN A 23 -19.53 1.54 9.79
CA GLN A 23 -18.33 2.14 10.43
C GLN A 23 -18.53 2.53 11.90
N ILE A 24 -19.77 2.57 12.41
CA ILE A 24 -20.02 3.00 13.80
C ILE A 24 -19.97 1.81 14.78
N GLU A 25 -20.29 0.59 14.35
CA GLU A 25 -20.29 -0.59 15.23
C GLU A 25 -18.90 -1.21 15.52
N GLN A 26 -17.87 -0.91 14.73
CA GLN A 26 -16.53 -1.47 14.98
C GLN A 26 -15.72 -0.72 16.04
N THR A 27 -16.19 0.42 16.54
CA THR A 27 -15.43 1.24 17.50
C THR A 27 -15.71 0.90 18.98
N ASN A 28 -16.74 0.09 19.29
CA ASN A 28 -17.20 -0.09 20.67
C ASN A 28 -16.81 -1.42 21.35
N ASN A 29 -16.15 -2.37 20.67
CA ASN A 29 -15.91 -3.71 21.22
C ASN A 29 -14.49 -3.98 21.76
N ASN A 30 -13.59 -3.00 21.83
CA ASN A 30 -12.22 -3.21 22.33
C ASN A 30 -11.94 -2.66 23.73
N GLN A 31 -12.96 -2.25 24.51
CA GLN A 31 -12.75 -1.66 25.84
C GLN A 31 -13.09 -2.55 27.05
N ALA A 32 -13.45 -3.82 26.87
CA ALA A 32 -14.04 -4.59 27.96
C ALA A 32 -13.39 -5.93 28.30
N GLN A 33 -12.09 -6.16 28.07
CA GLN A 33 -11.39 -7.32 28.66
C GLN A 33 -9.92 -7.02 28.96
N ASN A 34 -9.63 -6.55 30.18
CA ASN A 34 -8.38 -6.83 30.91
C ASN A 34 -8.47 -6.21 32.32
N ALA A 35 -9.27 -6.83 33.18
CA ALA A 35 -9.30 -6.56 34.61
C ALA A 35 -8.83 -7.81 35.36
N SER A 36 -7.52 -7.94 35.53
CA SER A 36 -6.91 -8.91 36.45
C SER A 36 -5.83 -8.21 37.28
N LEU A 37 -6.25 -7.82 38.48
CA LEU A 37 -5.50 -7.85 39.75
C LEU A 37 -3.98 -7.60 39.67
N ILE A 38 -3.58 -6.33 39.68
CA ILE A 38 -2.28 -5.91 40.19
C ILE A 38 -2.55 -4.95 41.35
N SER A 39 -2.22 -5.40 42.55
CA SER A 39 -2.21 -4.61 43.78
C SER A 39 -1.19 -3.48 43.62
N TYR A 40 -1.67 -2.27 43.31
CA TYR A 40 -0.85 -1.08 43.19
C TYR A 40 -0.56 -0.53 44.59
N ARG A 41 0.71 -0.59 44.99
CA ARG A 41 1.29 0.41 45.89
C ARG A 41 1.38 1.73 45.12
N PRO A 42 0.64 2.78 45.48
CA PRO A 42 0.89 4.11 44.95
C PRO A 42 2.10 4.70 45.69
N SER A 43 3.01 5.39 45.00
CA SER A 43 3.43 6.75 45.41
C SER A 43 4.72 7.30 44.74
N GLN A 44 5.69 6.51 44.25
CA GLN A 44 6.95 7.14 43.76
C GLN A 44 7.41 6.83 42.33
N PHE A 45 6.98 5.74 41.69
CA PHE A 45 7.46 5.39 40.34
C PHE A 45 6.68 6.08 39.18
N ILE A 46 5.42 6.45 39.40
CA ILE A 46 4.58 7.04 38.34
C ILE A 46 4.96 8.51 38.06
N MET A 47 5.44 9.25 39.06
CA MET A 47 5.94 10.63 38.87
C MET A 47 7.29 10.66 38.15
N ALA A 48 8.17 9.68 38.39
CA ALA A 48 9.43 9.56 37.66
C ALA A 48 9.19 9.37 36.16
N ASN A 49 8.17 8.61 35.77
CA ASN A 49 7.84 8.40 34.36
C ASN A 49 7.37 9.71 33.68
N LYS A 50 6.48 10.47 34.31
CA LYS A 50 6.05 11.77 33.75
C LYS A 50 7.21 12.77 33.63
N ILE A 51 8.07 12.88 34.64
CA ILE A 51 9.23 13.78 34.60
C ILE A 51 10.20 13.35 33.49
N VAL A 52 10.48 12.05 33.36
CA VAL A 52 11.34 11.51 32.28
C VAL A 52 10.71 11.78 30.91
N GLN A 53 9.41 11.56 30.74
CA GLN A 53 8.70 11.84 29.49
C GLN A 53 8.72 13.34 29.14
N THR A 54 8.51 14.23 30.12
CA THR A 54 8.59 15.69 29.90
C THR A 54 10.01 16.13 29.56
N LEU A 55 11.03 15.61 30.27
CA LEU A 55 12.43 15.90 29.96
C LEU A 55 12.83 15.38 28.58
N LEU A 56 12.30 14.23 28.19
CA LEU A 56 12.54 13.62 26.91
C LEU A 56 11.86 14.37 25.77
N ALA A 57 10.61 14.78 25.95
CA ALA A 57 9.89 15.65 25.01
C ALA A 57 10.62 16.98 24.83
N LYS A 58 11.10 17.58 25.93
CA LYS A 58 11.92 18.79 25.89
C LYS A 58 13.25 18.57 25.17
N LYS A 59 13.91 17.43 25.38
CA LYS A 59 15.16 17.07 24.68
C LYS A 59 14.97 16.83 23.20
N LEU A 60 13.83 16.27 22.82
CA LEU A 60 13.39 16.12 21.45
C LEU A 60 13.11 17.49 20.82
N GLU A 61 12.43 18.39 21.51
CA GLU A 61 12.18 19.77 21.06
C GLU A 61 13.47 20.60 20.89
N GLU A 62 14.49 20.35 21.72
CA GLU A 62 15.83 20.95 21.61
C GLU A 62 16.70 20.33 20.49
N ALA A 63 16.26 19.24 19.84
CA ALA A 63 17.05 18.59 18.80
C ALA A 63 17.14 19.49 17.56
N PRO A 64 18.34 19.66 16.97
CA PRO A 64 18.50 20.54 15.81
C PRO A 64 17.73 19.98 14.62
N LYS A 65 16.92 20.84 14.00
CA LYS A 65 16.33 20.55 12.69
C LYS A 65 17.44 20.54 11.63
N PHE A 66 17.29 19.71 10.63
CA PHE A 66 18.16 19.71 9.45
C PHE A 66 17.57 20.66 8.42
N GLU A 67 18.27 21.75 8.10
CA GLU A 67 17.78 22.77 7.19
C GLU A 67 18.14 22.50 5.73
N GLY A 68 19.04 21.55 5.48
CA GLY A 68 19.44 21.13 4.13
C GLY A 68 20.54 22.00 3.51
N LYS A 69 21.23 22.83 4.31
CA LYS A 69 22.28 23.71 3.80
C LYS A 69 23.52 22.92 3.40
N SER A 70 24.26 23.42 2.42
CA SER A 70 25.47 22.77 1.87
C SER A 70 26.60 22.55 2.89
N ASP A 71 26.62 23.31 3.99
CA ASP A 71 27.59 23.20 5.07
C ASP A 71 27.16 22.25 6.20
N GLU A 72 25.90 21.76 6.17
CA GLU A 72 25.40 20.81 7.15
C GLU A 72 25.82 19.37 6.84
N ASN A 73 26.30 18.65 7.86
CA ASN A 73 26.70 17.25 7.73
C ASN A 73 25.54 16.32 8.10
N VAL A 74 24.91 15.72 7.08
CA VAL A 74 23.77 14.78 7.22
C VAL A 74 24.06 13.65 8.19
N LEU A 75 25.25 13.04 8.13
CA LEU A 75 25.61 11.91 9.00
C LEU A 75 25.73 12.32 10.47
N LYS A 76 26.29 13.51 10.73
CA LYS A 76 26.38 14.08 12.07
C LYS A 76 24.98 14.37 12.63
N TRP A 77 24.10 14.92 11.80
CA TRP A 77 22.71 15.16 12.19
C TRP A 77 21.95 13.86 12.48
N LEU A 78 22.00 12.88 11.56
CA LEU A 78 21.38 11.55 11.75
C LEU A 78 21.86 10.85 13.01
N LYS A 79 23.16 10.94 13.31
CA LYS A 79 23.72 10.39 14.55
C LYS A 79 23.16 11.08 15.80
N ASN A 80 23.04 12.41 15.76
CA ASN A 80 22.51 13.18 16.89
C ASN A 80 21.04 12.86 17.16
N ILE A 81 20.20 12.86 16.13
CA ILE A 81 18.78 12.56 16.28
C ILE A 81 18.53 11.08 16.61
N GLY A 82 19.31 10.16 16.02
CA GLY A 82 19.26 8.74 16.36
C GLY A 82 19.63 8.47 17.82
N ASN A 83 20.56 9.24 18.40
CA ASN A 83 20.86 9.15 19.83
C ASN A 83 19.69 9.66 20.70
N ALA A 84 19.02 10.73 20.28
CA ALA A 84 17.83 11.24 20.97
C ALA A 84 16.69 10.21 20.95
N PHE A 85 16.43 9.59 19.80
CA PHE A 85 15.43 8.52 19.63
C PHE A 85 15.76 7.27 20.46
N LYS A 86 17.03 6.85 20.52
CA LYS A 86 17.47 5.75 21.39
C LYS A 86 17.28 6.06 22.87
N LEU A 87 17.59 7.29 23.30
CA LEU A 87 17.36 7.73 24.67
C LEU A 87 15.86 7.73 25.01
N ALA A 88 15.03 8.06 24.02
CA ALA A 88 13.57 8.04 24.10
C ALA A 88 12.96 6.63 24.10
N LYS A 89 13.75 5.59 23.81
CA LYS A 89 13.30 4.20 23.64
C LYS A 89 12.16 4.07 22.61
N LEU A 90 12.23 4.88 21.55
CA LEU A 90 11.30 4.81 20.42
C LEU A 90 11.70 3.66 19.50
N ASP A 91 10.69 2.95 18.99
CA ASP A 91 10.87 1.92 17.96
C ASP A 91 11.17 2.55 16.60
N ASP A 92 11.72 1.75 15.68
CA ASP A 92 12.15 2.23 14.37
C ASP A 92 10.99 2.76 13.51
N SER A 93 9.78 2.23 13.65
CA SER A 93 8.60 2.74 12.92
C SER A 93 8.24 4.15 13.38
N THR A 94 8.19 4.35 14.69
CA THR A 94 7.96 5.68 15.28
C THR A 94 9.09 6.66 14.93
N ASN A 95 10.34 6.20 14.92
CA ASN A 95 11.50 7.02 14.51
C ASN A 95 11.37 7.53 13.07
N LEU A 96 10.96 6.66 12.15
CA LEU A 96 10.74 7.00 10.74
C LEU A 96 9.59 7.99 10.57
N ALA A 97 8.51 7.86 11.34
CA ALA A 97 7.41 8.82 11.30
C ALA A 97 7.85 10.21 11.82
N LEU A 98 8.67 10.23 12.87
CA LEU A 98 9.09 11.47 13.53
C LEU A 98 10.23 12.19 12.80
N ILE A 99 11.12 11.50 12.09
CA ILE A 99 12.28 12.12 11.42
C ILE A 99 11.85 13.26 10.49
N ALA A 100 10.67 13.11 9.89
CA ALA A 100 10.05 14.08 9.02
C ALA A 100 9.83 15.44 9.72
N ASN A 101 9.51 15.46 11.02
CA ASN A 101 9.26 16.69 11.79
C ASN A 101 10.54 17.46 12.14
N TYR A 102 11.69 16.82 11.96
CA TYR A 102 13.02 17.39 12.20
C TYR A 102 13.72 17.80 10.90
N LEU A 103 13.04 17.69 9.77
CA LEU A 103 13.44 18.36 8.54
C LEU A 103 12.87 19.78 8.56
N GLY A 104 13.71 20.78 8.31
CA GLY A 104 13.39 22.20 8.23
C GLY A 104 13.95 22.80 6.93
N GLY A 105 13.68 24.07 6.66
CA GLY A 105 14.35 24.80 5.57
C GLY A 105 14.21 24.13 4.20
N GLU A 106 15.30 24.07 3.43
CA GLU A 106 15.35 23.44 2.10
C GLU A 106 15.06 21.93 2.14
N ALA A 107 15.33 21.28 3.27
CA ALA A 107 14.99 19.87 3.50
C ALA A 107 13.50 19.66 3.86
N GLU A 108 12.82 20.67 4.41
CA GLU A 108 11.36 20.67 4.58
C GLU A 108 10.65 20.98 3.27
N ILE A 109 11.25 21.84 2.44
CA ILE A 109 10.81 22.07 1.06
C ILE A 109 10.91 20.76 0.24
N ALA A 110 11.68 19.75 0.66
CA ALA A 110 11.58 18.39 0.09
C ALA A 110 10.20 17.76 0.16
N LYS A 111 9.44 18.06 1.21
CA LYS A 111 8.02 17.67 1.33
C LYS A 111 7.10 18.59 0.54
N THR A 112 7.58 19.77 0.16
CA THR A 112 6.86 20.83 -0.55
C THR A 112 7.38 21.01 -2.00
N TYR A 113 8.27 20.15 -2.51
CA TYR A 113 8.91 20.28 -3.85
C TYR A 113 7.97 19.95 -5.00
N SER A 114 6.68 20.08 -4.77
CA SER A 114 5.76 20.46 -5.82
C SER A 114 5.70 22.00 -5.86
N SER A 115 6.85 22.65 -6.09
CA SER A 115 6.85 24.10 -6.34
C SER A 115 5.92 24.36 -7.54
N PRO A 116 5.16 25.46 -7.61
CA PRO A 116 4.24 25.69 -8.73
C PRO A 116 4.92 25.59 -10.11
N ALA A 117 6.18 26.02 -10.20
CA ALA A 117 6.98 25.87 -11.41
C ALA A 117 7.34 24.41 -11.72
N ALA A 118 7.69 23.61 -10.71
CA ALA A 118 7.95 22.17 -10.87
C ALA A 118 6.67 21.41 -11.25
N GLN A 119 5.53 21.75 -10.66
CA GLN A 119 4.21 21.21 -11.03
C GLN A 119 3.88 21.51 -12.49
N GLN A 120 4.07 22.76 -12.91
CA GLN A 120 3.85 23.17 -14.30
C GLN A 120 4.77 22.43 -15.28
N LEU A 121 6.05 22.26 -14.91
CA LEU A 121 7.01 21.51 -15.71
C LEU A 121 6.61 20.02 -15.80
N ALA A 122 6.25 19.41 -14.67
CA ALA A 122 5.77 18.03 -14.62
C ALA A 122 4.50 17.85 -15.47
N ALA A 123 3.54 18.78 -15.36
CA ALA A 123 2.33 18.79 -16.18
C ALA A 123 2.65 18.88 -17.69
N GLN A 124 3.59 19.75 -18.07
CA GLN A 124 4.02 19.88 -19.46
C GLN A 124 4.72 18.60 -19.96
N GLN A 125 5.57 17.99 -19.13
CA GLN A 125 6.22 16.72 -19.48
C GLN A 125 5.19 15.60 -19.63
N LEU A 126 4.26 15.48 -18.68
CA LEU A 126 3.22 14.46 -18.66
C LEU A 126 2.32 14.53 -19.91
N GLN A 127 1.94 15.74 -20.35
CA GLN A 127 1.16 15.92 -21.58
C GLN A 127 1.90 15.49 -22.86
N ASN A 128 3.21 15.69 -22.89
CA ASN A 128 4.04 15.39 -24.06
C ASN A 128 4.65 13.98 -24.03
N ARG A 129 4.59 13.28 -22.90
CA ARG A 129 5.24 11.99 -22.72
C ARG A 129 4.52 10.91 -23.53
N LYS A 130 5.28 10.24 -24.41
CA LYS A 130 4.86 9.09 -25.21
C LYS A 130 5.85 7.95 -25.02
N GLN A 131 5.38 6.71 -25.00
CA GLN A 131 6.23 5.53 -24.85
C GLN A 131 7.17 5.39 -26.06
N GLY A 132 8.49 5.39 -25.82
CA GLY A 132 9.51 5.29 -26.87
C GLY A 132 9.51 3.92 -27.56
N LEU A 133 9.90 3.83 -28.83
CA LEU A 133 9.81 2.60 -29.64
C LEU A 133 10.47 1.36 -28.99
N GLN A 134 11.63 1.56 -28.35
CA GLN A 134 12.39 0.50 -27.66
C GLN A 134 12.14 0.46 -26.14
N GLU A 135 11.28 1.35 -25.65
CA GLU A 135 10.99 1.47 -24.23
C GLU A 135 10.06 0.35 -23.74
N SER A 136 10.40 -0.23 -22.59
CA SER A 136 9.53 -1.20 -21.91
C SER A 136 8.30 -0.52 -21.31
N VAL A 137 7.20 -1.26 -21.16
CA VAL A 137 5.98 -0.74 -20.54
C VAL A 137 6.22 -0.36 -19.07
N MET A 138 7.01 -1.15 -18.35
CA MET A 138 7.30 -0.90 -16.94
C MET A 138 8.09 0.40 -16.73
N HIS A 139 9.08 0.67 -17.58
CA HIS A 139 9.84 1.91 -17.49
C HIS A 139 8.96 3.13 -17.77
N TYR A 140 8.17 3.07 -18.85
CA TYR A 140 7.20 4.10 -19.19
C TYR A 140 6.18 4.35 -18.07
N TYR A 141 5.67 3.28 -17.44
CA TYR A 141 4.75 3.37 -16.32
C TYR A 141 5.37 4.09 -15.12
N ASN A 142 6.60 3.72 -14.74
CA ASN A 142 7.30 4.36 -13.63
C ASN A 142 7.53 5.85 -13.89
N ASP A 143 7.97 6.22 -15.10
CA ASP A 143 8.14 7.62 -15.48
C ASP A 143 6.83 8.43 -15.38
N ILE A 144 5.72 7.88 -15.91
CA ILE A 144 4.40 8.50 -15.80
C ILE A 144 3.97 8.60 -14.33
N HIS A 145 4.26 7.59 -13.50
CA HIS A 145 3.94 7.59 -12.08
C HIS A 145 4.68 8.70 -11.33
N GLU A 146 6.00 8.81 -11.53
CA GLU A 146 6.83 9.86 -10.94
C GLU A 146 6.37 11.27 -11.35
N LEU A 147 6.04 11.45 -12.64
CA LEU A 147 5.51 12.72 -13.14
C LEU A 147 4.13 13.06 -12.54
N CYS A 148 3.28 12.06 -12.34
CA CYS A 148 2.00 12.25 -11.67
C CYS A 148 2.19 12.66 -10.21
N GLU A 149 3.07 12.00 -9.46
CA GLU A 149 3.39 12.36 -8.06
C GLU A 149 4.01 13.75 -7.94
N ALA A 150 4.87 14.12 -8.89
CA ALA A 150 5.49 15.44 -8.96
C ALA A 150 4.47 16.55 -9.28
N MET A 151 3.47 16.26 -10.13
CA MET A 151 2.40 17.20 -10.48
C MET A 151 1.37 17.33 -9.35
N ASP A 152 0.89 16.21 -8.82
CA ASP A 152 -0.11 16.14 -7.74
C ASP A 152 -0.02 14.80 -7.00
N ASN A 153 0.45 14.85 -5.74
CA ASN A 153 0.55 13.69 -4.86
C ASN A 153 -0.82 13.10 -4.45
N GLN A 154 -1.93 13.80 -4.71
CA GLN A 154 -3.29 13.30 -4.44
C GLN A 154 -4.02 12.89 -5.72
N MET A 155 -3.30 12.73 -6.82
CA MET A 155 -3.90 12.33 -8.10
C MET A 155 -4.48 10.92 -8.04
N THR A 156 -5.75 10.81 -8.43
CA THR A 156 -6.47 9.54 -8.45
C THR A 156 -5.88 8.56 -9.46
N ASP A 157 -5.95 7.26 -9.16
CA ASP A 157 -5.48 6.20 -10.06
C ASP A 157 -6.17 6.26 -11.43
N GLN A 158 -7.44 6.64 -11.47
CA GLN A 158 -8.17 6.86 -12.72
C GLN A 158 -7.50 7.94 -13.59
N SER A 159 -7.07 9.04 -13.00
CA SER A 159 -6.38 10.11 -13.73
C SER A 159 -5.00 9.66 -14.20
N LYS A 160 -4.26 8.93 -13.37
CA LYS A 160 -2.97 8.31 -13.74
C LYS A 160 -3.13 7.36 -14.94
N LEU A 161 -4.17 6.54 -14.96
CA LEU A 161 -4.49 5.63 -16.07
C LEU A 161 -4.81 6.37 -17.38
N ILE A 162 -5.47 7.53 -17.30
CA ILE A 162 -5.73 8.38 -18.47
C ILE A 162 -4.40 8.83 -19.10
N TYR A 163 -3.45 9.35 -18.31
CA TYR A 163 -2.15 9.74 -18.84
C TYR A 163 -1.35 8.55 -19.40
N LEU A 164 -1.37 7.42 -18.70
CA LEU A 164 -0.70 6.20 -19.15
C LEU A 164 -1.23 5.76 -20.52
N SER A 165 -2.55 5.66 -20.66
CA SER A 165 -3.21 5.20 -21.90
C SER A 165 -3.00 6.16 -23.09
N GLN A 166 -2.99 7.47 -22.85
CA GLN A 166 -2.80 8.49 -23.90
C GLN A 166 -1.42 8.44 -24.58
N GLY A 167 -0.39 7.94 -23.89
CA GLY A 167 0.97 7.87 -24.46
C GLY A 167 1.48 6.45 -24.72
N LEU A 168 0.69 5.42 -24.41
CA LEU A 168 1.04 4.02 -24.69
C LEU A 168 1.08 3.72 -26.20
N LYS A 169 1.95 2.80 -26.62
CA LYS A 169 2.04 2.36 -28.02
C LYS A 169 0.72 1.75 -28.51
N LEU A 170 0.33 2.12 -29.74
CA LEU A 170 -0.87 1.57 -30.40
C LEU A 170 -0.84 0.04 -30.56
N SER A 171 0.36 -0.56 -30.70
CA SER A 171 0.50 -2.01 -30.77
C SER A 171 0.03 -2.69 -29.47
N LEU A 172 0.29 -2.07 -28.33
CA LEU A 172 -0.13 -2.57 -27.02
C LEU A 172 -1.61 -2.35 -26.78
N HIS A 173 -2.17 -1.21 -27.23
CA HIS A 173 -3.62 -0.97 -27.19
C HIS A 173 -4.41 -2.09 -27.88
N LYS A 174 -3.94 -2.53 -29.05
CA LYS A 174 -4.54 -3.65 -29.77
C LYS A 174 -4.45 -4.96 -28.98
N GLU A 175 -3.32 -5.22 -28.33
CA GLU A 175 -3.13 -6.44 -27.54
C GLU A 175 -4.01 -6.44 -26.28
N VAL A 176 -4.13 -5.29 -25.60
CA VAL A 176 -5.01 -5.14 -24.42
C VAL A 176 -6.47 -5.34 -24.81
N ALA A 177 -6.94 -4.67 -25.88
CA ALA A 177 -8.31 -4.83 -26.36
C ALA A 177 -8.63 -6.27 -26.77
N GLN A 178 -7.70 -6.96 -27.42
CA GLN A 178 -7.86 -8.37 -27.78
C GLN A 178 -7.93 -9.29 -26.56
N LYS A 179 -7.18 -8.98 -25.49
CA LYS A 179 -7.22 -9.77 -24.25
C LYS A 179 -8.53 -9.54 -23.49
N GLU A 180 -9.02 -8.31 -23.47
CA GLU A 180 -10.31 -7.95 -22.87
C GLU A 180 -11.47 -8.66 -23.59
N GLU A 181 -11.50 -8.63 -24.93
CA GLU A 181 -12.50 -9.34 -25.73
C GLU A 181 -12.49 -10.86 -25.48
N ARG A 182 -11.31 -11.46 -25.36
CA ARG A 182 -11.18 -12.89 -25.05
C ARG A 182 -11.69 -13.23 -23.65
N LEU A 183 -11.49 -12.34 -22.68
CA LEU A 183 -11.98 -12.53 -21.32
C LEU A 183 -13.52 -12.51 -21.29
N ASP A 184 -14.13 -11.55 -21.98
CA ASP A 184 -15.60 -11.43 -22.09
C ASP A 184 -16.23 -12.63 -22.79
N GLN A 185 -15.61 -13.11 -23.86
CA GLN A 185 -16.04 -14.33 -24.55
C GLN A 185 -15.96 -15.56 -23.63
N SER A 186 -14.86 -15.70 -22.87
CA SER A 186 -14.69 -16.79 -21.91
C SER A 186 -15.75 -16.73 -20.79
N TYR A 187 -16.07 -15.54 -20.29
CA TYR A 187 -17.07 -15.35 -19.24
C TYR A 187 -18.48 -15.65 -19.76
N THR A 188 -18.81 -15.16 -20.96
CA THR A 188 -20.10 -15.41 -21.61
C THR A 188 -20.32 -16.90 -21.85
N HIS A 189 -19.29 -17.61 -22.31
CA HIS A 189 -19.36 -19.06 -22.52
C HIS A 189 -19.53 -19.82 -21.19
N ALA A 190 -18.84 -19.42 -20.13
CA ALA A 190 -19.01 -20.02 -18.80
C ALA A 190 -20.44 -19.82 -18.26
N MET A 191 -21.01 -18.61 -18.45
CA MET A 191 -22.39 -18.32 -18.07
C MET A 191 -23.41 -19.16 -18.85
N GLN A 192 -23.21 -19.32 -20.17
CA GLN A 192 -24.07 -20.17 -21.00
C GLN A 192 -24.04 -21.65 -20.56
N LEU A 193 -22.87 -22.16 -20.14
CA LEU A 193 -22.77 -23.52 -19.61
C LEU A 193 -23.52 -23.69 -18.28
N LEU A 194 -23.46 -22.69 -17.39
CA LEU A 194 -24.21 -22.69 -16.14
C LEU A 194 -25.72 -22.67 -16.38
N GLU A 195 -26.21 -21.81 -17.28
CA GLU A 195 -27.63 -21.74 -17.65
C GLU A 195 -28.15 -23.04 -18.32
N SER A 196 -27.28 -23.73 -19.06
CA SER A 196 -27.61 -25.00 -19.71
C SER A 196 -27.68 -26.17 -18.72
N SER A 197 -26.98 -26.09 -17.59
CA SER A 197 -26.98 -27.12 -16.55
C SER A 197 -28.25 -27.10 -15.68
N ASP A 198 -28.88 -25.95 -15.48
CA ASP A 198 -30.11 -25.84 -14.66
C ASP A 198 -31.37 -26.33 -15.40
N ASN A 199 -31.39 -26.32 -16.73
CA ASN A 199 -32.56 -26.73 -17.52
C ASN A 199 -32.65 -28.24 -17.80
N ASN A 200 -31.69 -29.04 -17.32
CA ASN A 200 -31.67 -30.48 -17.56
C ASN A 200 -31.30 -31.31 -16.32
N ALA A 201 -31.47 -30.78 -15.11
CA ALA A 201 -31.40 -31.58 -13.90
C ALA A 201 -32.60 -32.55 -13.88
N PRO A 202 -32.39 -33.88 -13.98
CA PRO A 202 -33.44 -34.84 -13.69
C PRO A 202 -33.87 -34.59 -12.24
N ARG A 203 -35.18 -34.39 -12.01
CA ARG A 203 -35.75 -34.37 -10.66
C ARG A 203 -35.16 -35.55 -9.88
N ALA A 204 -34.48 -35.24 -8.78
CA ALA A 204 -33.82 -36.23 -7.94
C ALA A 204 -34.77 -37.41 -7.65
N PRO A 205 -34.38 -38.66 -7.94
CA PRO A 205 -35.03 -39.81 -7.35
C PRO A 205 -34.86 -39.70 -5.84
N THR A 206 -35.96 -39.88 -5.13
CA THR A 206 -36.09 -39.91 -3.68
C THR A 206 -34.90 -40.64 -3.04
N PHE A 207 -34.26 -39.99 -2.08
CA PHE A 207 -33.21 -40.50 -1.20
C PHE A 207 -33.50 -41.95 -0.76
N ILE A 208 -32.71 -42.92 -1.26
CA ILE A 208 -32.47 -44.18 -0.56
C ILE A 208 -31.17 -43.98 0.21
N ASN A 209 -31.23 -44.31 1.50
CA ASN A 209 -30.22 -44.10 2.52
C ASN A 209 -28.76 -44.27 2.04
N PRO A 210 -27.84 -43.37 2.43
CA PRO A 210 -26.42 -43.57 2.18
C PRO A 210 -25.89 -44.76 3.01
N PRO A 211 -25.02 -45.61 2.43
CA PRO A 211 -24.30 -46.61 3.20
C PRO A 211 -23.33 -45.92 4.17
N GLN A 212 -23.29 -46.44 5.40
CA GLN A 212 -22.37 -46.04 6.45
C GLN A 212 -20.93 -46.23 5.98
N TYR A 213 -20.21 -45.14 5.72
CA TYR A 213 -18.77 -45.19 5.53
C TYR A 213 -18.10 -45.45 6.88
N GLN A 214 -17.46 -46.62 7.00
CA GLN A 214 -16.54 -46.91 8.08
C GLN A 214 -15.35 -45.93 8.00
N GLN A 215 -15.13 -45.19 9.09
CA GLN A 215 -13.94 -44.40 9.32
C GLN A 215 -12.71 -45.30 9.20
N GLN A 216 -11.89 -45.07 8.18
CA GLN A 216 -10.52 -45.57 8.14
C GLN A 216 -9.57 -44.49 8.65
N ASP A 217 -8.65 -44.94 9.49
CA ASP A 217 -7.67 -44.18 10.27
C ASP A 217 -6.80 -43.22 9.44
N PRO A 218 -6.40 -42.06 10.01
CA PRO A 218 -5.47 -41.13 9.40
C PRO A 218 -4.02 -41.51 9.75
N LEU A 219 -3.33 -42.24 8.88
CA LEU A 219 -1.86 -42.36 8.92
C LEU A 219 -1.30 -42.13 7.52
N ASP A 220 -0.88 -40.88 7.26
CA ASP A 220 0.46 -40.54 6.79
C ASP A 220 0.47 -39.10 6.27
N ARG A 221 0.82 -38.17 7.17
CA ARG A 221 1.09 -36.78 6.83
C ARG A 221 2.55 -36.49 7.09
N ASN A 222 3.40 -36.95 6.18
CA ASN A 222 4.78 -36.50 6.06
C ASN A 222 5.16 -36.60 4.59
N TYR A 223 5.31 -35.47 3.91
CA TYR A 223 6.34 -35.18 2.90
C TYR A 223 6.06 -33.77 2.38
N TYR A 224 6.95 -32.83 2.71
CA TYR A 224 7.48 -31.76 1.86
C TYR A 224 8.20 -30.72 2.73
N THR A 225 9.47 -30.99 3.02
CA THR A 225 10.46 -29.97 3.35
C THR A 225 11.15 -29.57 2.04
N MET A 226 10.78 -28.43 1.45
CA MET A 226 11.60 -27.80 0.42
C MET A 226 12.54 -26.78 1.08
N THR A 227 13.80 -27.19 1.22
CA THR A 227 14.96 -26.35 1.50
C THR A 227 15.26 -25.46 0.29
N ASN A 228 15.00 -24.15 0.42
CA ASN A 228 15.54 -23.14 -0.48
C ASN A 228 16.83 -22.58 0.13
N GLN A 229 17.98 -23.19 -0.18
CA GLN A 229 19.29 -22.54 -0.03
C GLN A 229 19.59 -21.77 -1.31
N GLN A 230 19.33 -20.46 -1.31
CA GLN A 230 19.91 -19.57 -2.31
C GLN A 230 21.34 -19.23 -1.91
N GLN A 231 22.29 -19.77 -2.69
CA GLN A 231 23.69 -19.41 -2.67
C GLN A 231 23.86 -17.97 -3.16
N TYR A 232 24.16 -17.06 -2.23
CA TYR A 232 24.73 -15.75 -2.55
C TYR A 232 26.16 -15.94 -3.11
N ARG A 233 26.37 -15.57 -4.38
CA ARG A 233 27.70 -15.29 -4.94
C ARG A 233 27.94 -13.78 -4.91
N PRO A 234 28.98 -13.27 -4.24
CA PRO A 234 29.46 -11.91 -4.46
C PRO A 234 30.39 -11.90 -5.68
N SER A 235 29.95 -11.23 -6.74
CA SER A 235 30.75 -10.95 -7.93
C SER A 235 31.54 -9.65 -7.74
N GLY A 236 32.84 -9.71 -8.03
CA GLY A 236 33.52 -8.66 -8.79
C GLY A 236 34.16 -7.52 -7.99
N SER A 237 35.43 -7.72 -7.67
CA SER A 237 36.41 -6.68 -7.34
C SER A 237 36.63 -5.73 -8.53
N TYR A 238 36.37 -4.43 -8.35
CA TYR A 238 36.80 -3.40 -9.32
C TYR A 238 38.18 -2.86 -8.96
N TYR A 239 39.11 -3.07 -9.88
CA TYR A 239 40.43 -2.44 -9.95
C TYR A 239 40.31 -0.92 -10.06
N ARG A 240 41.10 -0.18 -9.28
CA ARG A 240 41.31 1.27 -9.40
C ARG A 240 42.73 1.52 -9.93
N PRO A 241 42.93 2.16 -11.09
CA PRO A 241 44.26 2.61 -11.51
C PRO A 241 44.67 3.85 -10.71
N GLN A 242 45.91 3.86 -10.21
CA GLN A 242 46.59 5.08 -9.78
C GLN A 242 47.02 5.86 -11.02
N GLN A 243 46.72 7.16 -11.05
CA GLN A 243 47.38 8.10 -11.96
C GLN A 243 48.54 8.76 -11.21
N GLN A 244 49.68 8.82 -11.90
CA GLN A 244 50.90 9.53 -11.53
C GLN A 244 50.75 11.03 -11.72
#